data_AF-A0A4S4L118-F1
#
_entry.id   AF-A0A4S4L118-F1
#
_cell.length_a   1.000
_cell.length_b   1.000
_cell.length_c   1.000
_cell.angle_alpha   90.00
_cell.angle_beta   90.00
_cell.angle_gamma   90.00
#
_symmetry.space_group_name_H-M   'P 1'
#
loop_
_entity.id
_entity.type
_entity.pdbx_description
1 polymer ?
#
loop_
_entity_poly.entity_id
_entity_poly.type
_entity_poly.pdbx_seq_one_letter_code
_entity_poly.pdbx_strand_id
1 'polypeptide(L)'
;ARYKSRSQLEGRRVMILGTGETGMDIAYEAAKAGAKEVVLCSRSGRALPQSFLSFPKALNDFEIFGFKFESKDPVPIDSLITNLAETAYVHQWVAASHIRWFISDFVIKRVLWILTGTQAGCNQWVGELEPERLGRAYVFLNKSHKAMPYINRPYRKRPAFLDYLSRYIDPPEDMPPVTDFTVDLAPFPSHFLPNGRAVFPMSKRKDALRMMGHDVRPDTVIYATGYTQKFDFFDGDGGYATPSEADIRNIVKSGDESVAFIGFVRPGVGAIPPIAEMQSFFWVSLLKGQVKKPLPRPHYHLLVKETARIKYGVDHSTYMSTLAKDIGAAPGLWELWREYGTHVLICYCIGEVVVIGRWPAAVLVDQDGFVASFEAVPDHYVWTF
;
A
#
# COMPACT_ATOMS: atom_id res chain seq x y z
N ALA A 1 18.60 -22.95 -6.24
CA ALA A 1 18.53 -22.23 -7.53
C ALA A 1 18.05 -20.79 -7.30
N ARG A 2 18.50 -19.81 -8.08
CA ARG A 2 17.97 -18.42 -8.02
C ARG A 2 16.77 -18.32 -8.97
N TYR A 3 15.66 -17.75 -8.51
CA TYR A 3 14.52 -17.42 -9.38
C TYR A 3 14.87 -16.19 -10.22
N LYS A 4 14.70 -16.29 -11.54
CA LYS A 4 15.13 -15.33 -12.56
C LYS A 4 14.15 -15.23 -13.72
N SER A 5 13.44 -16.31 -14.06
CA SER A 5 12.49 -16.32 -15.17
C SER A 5 11.28 -17.21 -14.87
N ARG A 6 10.15 -16.87 -15.49
CA ARG A 6 8.89 -17.62 -15.39
C ARG A 6 9.01 -19.09 -15.81
N SER A 7 9.87 -19.40 -16.78
CA SER A 7 10.11 -20.76 -17.27
C SER A 7 10.57 -21.73 -16.18
N GLN A 8 11.14 -21.23 -15.07
CA GLN A 8 11.53 -22.06 -13.95
C GLN A 8 10.34 -22.66 -13.18
N LEU A 9 9.13 -22.11 -13.38
CA LEU A 9 7.89 -22.52 -12.70
C LEU A 9 7.01 -23.44 -13.56
N GLU A 10 7.36 -23.62 -14.83
CA GLU A 10 6.61 -24.47 -15.76
C GLU A 10 6.53 -25.91 -15.24
N GLY A 11 5.32 -26.47 -15.22
CA GLY A 11 5.08 -27.85 -14.78
C GLY A 11 5.32 -28.13 -13.28
N ARG A 12 5.61 -27.10 -12.47
CA ARG A 12 5.88 -27.21 -11.03
C ARG A 12 4.62 -27.15 -10.18
N ARG A 13 4.66 -27.77 -9.00
CA ARG A 13 3.69 -27.52 -7.91
C ARG A 13 4.29 -26.50 -6.95
N VAL A 14 3.87 -25.25 -7.09
CA VAL A 14 4.48 -24.09 -6.46
C VAL A 14 3.68 -23.68 -5.22
N MET A 15 4.35 -23.60 -4.07
CA MET A 15 3.81 -22.99 -2.86
C MET A 15 4.54 -21.69 -2.54
N ILE A 16 3.80 -20.60 -2.41
CA ILE A 16 4.33 -19.26 -2.15
C ILE A 16 3.94 -18.82 -0.75
N LEU A 17 4.93 -18.59 0.11
CA LEU A 17 4.74 -18.23 1.51
C LEU A 17 4.76 -16.71 1.67
N GLY A 18 3.61 -16.06 1.49
CA GLY A 18 3.39 -14.63 1.72
C GLY A 18 2.56 -13.98 0.62
N THR A 19 1.63 -13.10 1.01
CA THR A 19 0.69 -12.39 0.13
C THR A 19 1.05 -10.90 -0.03
N GLY A 20 2.34 -10.57 0.00
CA GLY A 20 2.81 -9.23 -0.40
C GLY A 20 2.88 -9.09 -1.92
N GLU A 21 3.32 -7.93 -2.42
CA GLU A 21 3.42 -7.66 -3.86
C GLU A 21 4.25 -8.73 -4.59
N THR A 22 5.44 -9.05 -4.07
CA THR A 22 6.29 -10.12 -4.63
C THR A 22 5.60 -11.48 -4.68
N GLY A 23 4.81 -11.83 -3.65
CA GLY A 23 4.11 -13.12 -3.62
C GLY A 23 2.99 -13.18 -4.66
N MET A 24 2.27 -12.08 -4.85
CA MET A 24 1.23 -11.95 -5.87
C MET A 24 1.82 -11.97 -7.29
N ASP A 25 2.91 -11.25 -7.53
CA ASP A 25 3.60 -11.24 -8.83
C ASP A 25 4.09 -12.65 -9.19
N ILE A 26 4.72 -13.36 -8.25
CA ILE A 26 5.17 -14.73 -8.49
C ILE A 26 4.00 -15.68 -8.71
N ALA A 27 2.87 -15.50 -8.01
CA ALA A 27 1.68 -16.31 -8.23
C ALA A 27 1.11 -16.10 -9.64
N TYR A 28 1.07 -14.85 -10.11
CA TYR A 28 0.67 -14.51 -11.47
C TYR A 28 1.63 -15.14 -12.50
N GLU A 29 2.94 -14.95 -12.32
CA GLU A 29 3.96 -15.51 -13.21
C GLU A 29 3.92 -17.05 -13.23
N ALA A 30 3.64 -17.70 -12.10
CA ALA A 30 3.48 -19.15 -12.02
C ALA A 30 2.26 -19.63 -12.83
N ALA A 31 1.12 -18.93 -12.71
CA ALA A 31 -0.08 -19.23 -13.49
C ALA A 31 0.18 -19.06 -15.00
N LYS A 32 0.84 -17.97 -15.41
CA LYS A 32 1.19 -17.72 -16.83
C LYS A 32 2.28 -18.67 -17.35
N ALA A 33 3.12 -19.22 -16.48
CA ALA A 33 4.16 -20.18 -16.86
C ALA A 33 3.63 -21.60 -17.12
N GLY A 34 2.36 -21.89 -16.82
CA GLY A 34 1.84 -23.26 -16.89
C GLY A 34 2.33 -24.13 -15.73
N ALA A 35 2.42 -23.57 -14.52
CA ALA A 35 2.58 -24.38 -13.31
C ALA A 35 1.43 -25.40 -13.19
N LYS A 36 1.68 -26.56 -12.57
CA LYS A 36 0.65 -27.59 -12.34
C LYS A 36 -0.31 -27.21 -11.22
N GLU A 37 0.22 -26.54 -10.20
CA GLU A 37 -0.51 -26.11 -9.01
C GLU A 37 0.17 -24.88 -8.45
N VAL A 38 -0.60 -23.88 -8.02
CA VAL A 38 -0.08 -22.70 -7.32
C VAL A 38 -0.91 -22.50 -6.06
N VAL A 39 -0.24 -22.60 -4.91
CA VAL A 39 -0.83 -22.32 -3.59
C VAL A 39 -0.17 -21.10 -3.00
N LEU A 40 -0.95 -20.04 -2.79
CA LEU A 40 -0.51 -18.79 -2.19
C LEU A 40 -0.93 -18.76 -0.72
N CYS A 41 0.05 -18.77 0.18
CA CYS A 41 -0.17 -18.84 1.61
C CYS A 41 -0.18 -17.46 2.26
N SER A 42 -1.25 -17.17 2.99
CA SER A 42 -1.37 -15.97 3.83
C SER A 42 -1.11 -16.32 5.31
N ARG A 43 -0.43 -15.44 6.05
CA ARG A 43 -0.26 -15.64 7.49
C ARG A 43 -1.52 -15.22 8.20
N SER A 44 -2.20 -16.14 8.87
CA SER A 44 -3.35 -15.81 9.72
C SER A 44 -3.23 -16.52 11.06
N GLY A 45 -3.30 -15.76 12.15
CA GLY A 45 -3.30 -16.28 13.51
C GLY A 45 -3.63 -15.18 14.52
N ARG A 46 -4.09 -15.59 15.72
CA ARG A 46 -4.50 -14.69 16.83
C ARG A 46 -3.46 -13.62 17.18
N ALA A 47 -2.17 -13.88 16.92
CA ALA A 47 -1.05 -12.95 17.19
C ALA A 47 -0.56 -12.16 15.95
N LEU A 48 -0.79 -12.64 14.73
CA LEU A 48 -0.34 -12.02 13.48
C LEU A 48 -1.39 -12.26 12.37
N PRO A 49 -2.42 -11.41 12.23
CA PRO A 49 -3.36 -11.51 11.13
C PRO A 49 -2.74 -10.76 9.93
N GLN A 50 -2.17 -11.49 8.98
CA GLN A 50 -1.84 -10.97 7.65
C GLN A 50 -2.70 -11.65 6.60
N SER A 51 -3.98 -11.28 6.63
CA SER A 51 -4.73 -11.09 5.40
C SER A 51 -4.17 -9.87 4.65
N PHE A 52 -4.47 -9.75 3.36
CA PHE A 52 -4.01 -8.63 2.53
C PHE A 52 -5.20 -7.82 2.04
N LEU A 53 -4.97 -6.53 1.77
CA LEU A 53 -5.96 -5.66 1.14
C LEU A 53 -5.49 -5.42 -0.30
N SER A 54 -6.13 -6.10 -1.24
CA SER A 54 -5.85 -5.94 -2.67
C SER A 54 -6.53 -4.67 -3.19
N PHE A 55 -5.75 -3.84 -3.85
CA PHE A 55 -6.25 -2.66 -4.56
C PHE A 55 -5.41 -2.43 -5.80
N PRO A 56 -6.01 -2.27 -7.00
CA PRO A 56 -5.23 -2.06 -8.20
C PRO A 56 -4.47 -0.73 -8.14
N LYS A 57 -3.35 -0.66 -8.86
CA LYS A 57 -2.55 0.58 -8.96
C LYS A 57 -3.38 1.73 -9.57
N ALA A 58 -4.26 1.42 -10.51
CA ALA A 58 -5.15 2.37 -11.18
C ALA A 58 -6.60 1.85 -11.20
N LEU A 59 -7.58 2.76 -11.22
CA LEU A 59 -9.01 2.44 -11.18
C LEU A 59 -9.64 2.55 -12.58
N ASN A 60 -9.34 1.62 -13.48
CA ASN A 60 -9.74 1.70 -14.88
C ASN A 60 -10.64 0.57 -15.37
N ASP A 61 -10.91 -0.43 -14.54
CA ASP A 61 -11.51 -1.67 -15.01
C ASP A 61 -12.95 -1.84 -14.50
N PHE A 62 -13.76 -0.78 -14.63
CA PHE A 62 -15.14 -0.79 -14.18
C PHE A 62 -16.11 -0.54 -15.33
N GLU A 63 -17.20 -1.30 -15.32
CA GLU A 63 -18.39 -1.07 -16.11
C GLU A 63 -19.51 -0.64 -15.16
N ILE A 64 -20.24 0.43 -15.48
CA ILE A 64 -21.43 0.85 -14.72
C ILE A 64 -22.56 1.12 -15.73
N PHE A 65 -23.70 0.43 -15.58
CA PHE A 65 -24.82 0.49 -16.53
C PHE A 65 -24.42 0.25 -18.00
N GLY A 66 -23.46 -0.63 -18.26
CA GLY A 66 -22.94 -0.91 -19.61
C GLY A 66 -21.93 0.10 -20.15
N PHE A 67 -21.68 1.20 -19.42
CA PHE A 67 -20.62 2.16 -19.76
C PHE A 67 -19.31 1.69 -19.15
N LYS A 68 -18.33 1.39 -20.01
CA LYS A 68 -16.98 1.02 -19.59
C LYS A 68 -16.15 2.27 -19.33
N PHE A 69 -15.53 2.33 -18.16
CA PHE A 69 -14.62 3.39 -17.76
C PHE A 69 -13.18 3.04 -18.13
N GLU A 70 -12.92 2.82 -19.42
CA GLU A 70 -11.58 2.56 -19.93
C GLU A 70 -10.86 3.91 -20.17
N SER A 71 -9.79 4.20 -19.42
CA SER A 71 -8.90 5.34 -19.70
C SER A 71 -7.62 4.86 -20.38
N LYS A 72 -7.18 5.58 -21.43
CA LYS A 72 -5.87 5.36 -22.07
C LYS A 72 -4.72 5.70 -21.12
N ASP A 73 -4.96 6.64 -20.22
CA ASP A 73 -4.03 7.12 -19.20
C ASP A 73 -4.65 6.82 -17.81
N PRO A 74 -4.26 5.71 -17.18
CA PRO A 74 -4.83 5.29 -15.90
C PRO A 74 -4.45 6.22 -14.77
N VAL A 75 -5.45 6.81 -14.12
CA VAL A 75 -5.24 7.61 -12.91
C VAL A 75 -4.87 6.66 -11.77
N PRO A 76 -3.66 6.76 -11.19
CA PRO A 76 -3.26 5.98 -10.04
C PRO A 76 -4.13 6.28 -8.84
N ILE A 77 -4.40 5.29 -8.02
CA ILE A 77 -5.25 5.48 -6.83
C ILE A 77 -4.66 6.47 -5.83
N ASP A 78 -3.34 6.62 -5.82
CA ASP A 78 -2.62 7.51 -4.91
C ASP A 78 -2.99 8.99 -5.17
N SER A 79 -3.25 9.36 -6.44
CA SER A 79 -3.62 10.73 -6.80
C SER A 79 -5.07 11.08 -6.45
N LEU A 80 -5.88 10.09 -6.05
CA LEU A 80 -7.28 10.27 -5.62
C LEU A 80 -7.40 10.55 -4.11
N ILE A 81 -6.28 10.62 -3.39
CA ILE A 81 -6.26 11.00 -1.97
C ILE A 81 -6.24 12.53 -1.90
N THR A 82 -7.27 13.12 -1.29
CA THR A 82 -7.34 14.58 -1.16
C THR A 82 -6.41 15.09 -0.07
N ASN A 83 -5.97 16.34 -0.22
CA ASN A 83 -4.99 16.95 0.67
C ASN A 83 -5.65 17.85 1.72
N LEU A 84 -6.47 18.81 1.28
CA LEU A 84 -7.06 19.82 2.16
C LEU A 84 -8.05 19.21 3.15
N ALA A 85 -7.82 19.44 4.45
CA ALA A 85 -8.64 18.94 5.56
C ALA A 85 -8.76 17.40 5.64
N GLU A 86 -8.18 16.69 4.68
CA GLU A 86 -8.01 15.25 4.70
C GLU A 86 -6.64 14.89 5.28
N THR A 87 -5.52 15.38 4.70
CA THR A 87 -4.15 15.05 5.16
C THR A 87 -3.34 16.28 5.60
N ALA A 88 -3.53 17.43 4.95
CA ALA A 88 -2.99 18.72 5.33
C ALA A 88 -4.04 19.63 5.98
N TYR A 89 -3.58 20.57 6.82
CA TYR A 89 -4.45 21.52 7.54
C TYR A 89 -5.63 20.90 8.32
N VAL A 90 -5.49 19.65 8.74
CA VAL A 90 -6.51 18.94 9.54
C VAL A 90 -6.64 19.60 10.91
N HIS A 91 -7.89 19.85 11.34
CA HIS A 91 -8.16 20.35 12.68
C HIS A 91 -7.75 19.32 13.75
N GLN A 92 -7.15 19.79 14.85
CA GLN A 92 -6.55 18.92 15.88
C GLN A 92 -7.53 17.88 16.45
N TRP A 93 -8.80 18.24 16.62
CA TRP A 93 -9.83 17.31 17.12
C TRP A 93 -10.15 16.19 16.13
N VAL A 94 -10.14 16.48 14.82
CA VAL A 94 -10.36 15.49 13.78
C VAL A 94 -9.17 14.54 13.67
N ALA A 95 -7.94 15.07 13.80
CA ALA A 95 -6.73 14.28 13.85
C ALA A 95 -6.69 13.35 15.07
N ALA A 96 -7.08 13.84 16.26
CA ALA A 96 -7.06 13.07 17.50
C ALA A 96 -8.14 11.99 17.60
N SER A 97 -9.32 12.23 17.02
CA SER A 97 -10.45 11.31 17.11
C SER A 97 -10.39 10.15 16.12
N HIS A 98 -9.51 10.21 15.11
CA HIS A 98 -9.46 9.27 13.98
C HIS A 98 -10.80 9.08 13.24
N ILE A 99 -11.82 9.91 13.50
CA ILE A 99 -13.19 9.76 12.98
C ILE A 99 -13.24 9.76 11.45
N ARG A 100 -12.34 10.53 10.82
CA ARG A 100 -12.14 10.58 9.36
C ARG A 100 -11.94 9.19 8.76
N TRP A 101 -11.08 8.38 9.38
CA TRP A 101 -10.74 7.06 8.88
C TRP A 101 -11.96 6.14 8.90
N PHE A 102 -12.81 6.26 9.92
CA PHE A 102 -14.05 5.49 10.03
C PHE A 102 -15.08 5.91 8.98
N ILE A 103 -15.26 7.22 8.74
CA ILE A 103 -16.19 7.73 7.71
C ILE A 103 -15.72 7.32 6.32
N SER A 104 -14.43 7.51 6.01
CA SER A 104 -13.84 7.12 4.72
C SER A 104 -14.00 5.62 4.48
N ASP A 105 -13.68 4.79 5.46
CA ASP A 105 -13.81 3.34 5.39
C ASP A 105 -15.27 2.89 5.21
N PHE A 106 -16.22 3.55 5.90
CA PHE A 106 -17.66 3.31 5.76
C PHE A 106 -18.15 3.56 4.32
N VAL A 107 -17.69 4.65 3.69
CA VAL A 107 -18.07 5.00 2.31
C VAL A 107 -17.37 4.10 1.31
N ILE A 108 -16.05 3.94 1.39
CA ILE A 108 -15.24 3.14 0.46
C ILE A 108 -15.73 1.71 0.42
N LYS A 109 -16.00 1.07 1.56
CA LYS A 109 -16.51 -0.31 1.60
C LYS A 109 -17.82 -0.47 0.84
N ARG A 110 -18.72 0.50 0.93
CA ARG A 110 -20.02 0.46 0.22
C ARG A 110 -19.84 0.68 -1.28
N VAL A 111 -19.00 1.64 -1.66
CA VAL A 111 -18.66 1.89 -3.06
C VAL A 111 -18.03 0.63 -3.68
N LEU A 112 -17.05 0.03 -3.01
CA LEU A 112 -16.44 -1.23 -3.45
C LEU A 112 -17.44 -2.38 -3.54
N TRP A 113 -18.37 -2.47 -2.59
CA TRP A 113 -19.40 -3.50 -2.65
C TRP A 113 -20.31 -3.34 -3.85
N ILE A 114 -20.72 -2.10 -4.16
CA ILE A 114 -21.51 -1.81 -5.37
C ILE A 114 -20.69 -2.19 -6.60
N LEU A 115 -19.47 -1.68 -6.72
CA LEU A 115 -18.65 -1.83 -7.94
C LEU A 115 -18.15 -3.26 -8.15
N THR A 116 -17.72 -3.95 -7.09
CA THR A 116 -16.98 -5.23 -7.17
C THR A 116 -17.73 -6.41 -6.55
N GLY A 117 -18.79 -6.18 -5.77
CA GLY A 117 -19.60 -7.22 -5.14
C GLY A 117 -19.04 -7.69 -3.79
N THR A 118 -17.94 -7.08 -3.33
CA THR A 118 -17.21 -7.46 -2.12
C THR A 118 -16.74 -6.23 -1.34
N GLN A 119 -16.65 -6.37 -0.02
CA GLN A 119 -16.13 -5.35 0.90
C GLN A 119 -14.70 -5.66 1.37
N ALA A 120 -14.16 -6.82 1.01
CA ALA A 120 -12.85 -7.29 1.44
C ALA A 120 -11.68 -6.43 0.93
N GLY A 121 -11.85 -5.85 -0.25
CA GLY A 121 -10.86 -5.14 -1.04
C GLY A 121 -11.39 -4.91 -2.45
N CYS A 122 -10.60 -4.32 -3.34
CA CYS A 122 -11.02 -4.11 -4.72
C CYS A 122 -10.98 -5.43 -5.49
N ASN A 123 -12.16 -5.92 -5.90
CA ASN A 123 -12.34 -7.24 -6.54
C ASN A 123 -11.63 -8.36 -5.77
N GLN A 124 -11.75 -8.37 -4.44
CA GLN A 124 -11.15 -9.39 -3.58
C GLN A 124 -12.23 -10.27 -2.95
N TRP A 125 -12.24 -11.57 -3.24
CA TRP A 125 -13.31 -12.48 -2.78
C TRP A 125 -12.89 -13.45 -1.66
N VAL A 126 -11.58 -13.50 -1.40
CA VAL A 126 -10.95 -14.35 -0.37
C VAL A 126 -9.71 -13.66 0.19
N GLY A 127 -9.28 -14.08 1.38
CA GLY A 127 -8.09 -13.54 2.03
C GLY A 127 -8.34 -12.17 2.68
N GLU A 128 -9.60 -11.83 2.95
CA GLU A 128 -10.01 -10.58 3.58
C GLU A 128 -9.42 -10.40 4.99
N LEU A 129 -9.17 -9.14 5.34
CA LEU A 129 -8.81 -8.76 6.71
C LEU A 129 -9.98 -9.01 7.67
N GLU A 130 -9.63 -9.30 8.93
CA GLU A 130 -10.60 -9.35 10.01
C GLU A 130 -11.42 -8.04 10.03
N PRO A 131 -12.74 -8.07 10.29
CA PRO A 131 -13.60 -6.90 10.18
C PRO A 131 -13.11 -5.67 10.95
N GLU A 132 -12.51 -5.88 12.12
CA GLU A 132 -11.93 -4.84 12.99
C GLU A 132 -10.73 -4.10 12.36
N ARG A 133 -10.10 -4.70 11.35
CA ARG A 133 -8.88 -4.20 10.68
C ARG A 133 -9.06 -4.02 9.18
N LEU A 134 -10.29 -4.18 8.71
CA LEU A 134 -10.61 -4.02 7.31
C LEU A 134 -10.61 -2.52 7.00
N GLY A 135 -9.57 -2.03 6.35
CA GLY A 135 -9.44 -0.62 5.97
C GLY A 135 -7.98 -0.18 5.81
N ARG A 136 -7.77 0.90 5.05
CA ARG A 136 -6.43 1.42 4.71
C ARG A 136 -5.61 1.91 5.92
N ALA A 137 -6.26 2.17 7.05
CA ALA A 137 -5.59 2.61 8.29
C ALA A 137 -4.72 1.54 8.93
N TYR A 138 -4.98 0.26 8.65
CA TYR A 138 -4.46 -0.86 9.45
C TYR A 138 -3.39 -1.71 8.73
N VAL A 139 -3.21 -1.48 7.41
CA VAL A 139 -2.39 -2.33 6.54
C VAL A 139 -1.73 -1.55 5.42
N PHE A 140 -0.66 -2.12 4.88
CA PHE A 140 -0.11 -1.72 3.58
C PHE A 140 -0.99 -2.28 2.47
N LEU A 141 -1.36 -1.44 1.49
CA LEU A 141 -2.09 -1.93 0.32
C LEU A 141 -1.19 -2.84 -0.50
N ASN A 142 -1.76 -3.94 -0.99
CA ASN A 142 -1.12 -4.75 -2.01
C ASN A 142 -1.58 -4.26 -3.38
N LYS A 143 -0.68 -3.62 -4.12
CA LYS A 143 -0.95 -3.06 -5.46
C LYS A 143 -0.77 -4.07 -6.59
N SER A 144 -0.18 -5.23 -6.31
CA SER A 144 -0.08 -6.34 -7.25
C SER A 144 -1.38 -7.15 -7.25
N HIS A 145 -2.22 -6.87 -8.24
CA HIS A 145 -3.57 -7.41 -8.35
C HIS A 145 -3.74 -8.37 -9.55
N LYS A 146 -2.72 -8.55 -10.39
CA LYS A 146 -2.81 -9.37 -11.62
C LYS A 146 -3.14 -10.85 -11.37
N ALA A 147 -2.81 -11.38 -10.19
CA ALA A 147 -3.18 -12.73 -9.79
C ALA A 147 -4.63 -12.85 -9.27
N MET A 148 -5.34 -11.74 -9.04
CA MET A 148 -6.70 -11.74 -8.50
C MET A 148 -7.73 -12.49 -9.37
N PRO A 149 -7.73 -12.40 -10.72
CA PRO A 149 -8.62 -13.20 -11.55
C PRO A 149 -8.50 -14.70 -11.27
N TYR A 150 -7.26 -15.20 -11.09
CA TYR A 150 -6.98 -16.60 -10.80
C TYR A 150 -7.36 -17.01 -9.37
N ILE A 151 -7.17 -16.11 -8.40
CA ILE A 151 -7.51 -16.34 -6.98
C ILE A 151 -9.02 -16.32 -6.76
N ASN A 152 -9.73 -15.41 -7.43
CA ASN A 152 -11.15 -15.19 -7.22
C ASN A 152 -12.03 -16.28 -7.83
N ARG A 153 -11.58 -16.97 -8.88
CA ARG A 153 -12.35 -17.99 -9.63
C ARG A 153 -13.19 -18.93 -8.74
N PRO A 154 -12.63 -19.61 -7.72
CA PRO A 154 -13.42 -20.51 -6.87
C PRO A 154 -14.34 -19.80 -5.87
N TYR A 155 -14.20 -18.50 -5.64
CA TYR A 155 -14.91 -17.76 -4.58
C TYR A 155 -15.90 -16.71 -5.09
N ARG A 156 -15.73 -16.23 -6.33
CA ARG A 156 -16.55 -15.16 -6.91
C ARG A 156 -17.99 -15.65 -7.09
N LYS A 157 -18.90 -15.05 -6.33
CA LYS A 157 -20.34 -15.35 -6.39
C LYS A 157 -21.11 -14.02 -6.35
N ARG A 158 -21.41 -13.49 -7.54
CA ARG A 158 -22.11 -12.22 -7.69
C ARG A 158 -23.51 -12.44 -8.29
N PRO A 159 -24.57 -11.84 -7.71
CA PRO A 159 -25.91 -11.85 -8.31
C PRO A 159 -25.94 -11.16 -9.67
N ALA A 160 -26.68 -11.72 -10.64
CA ALA A 160 -26.76 -11.20 -12.01
C ALA A 160 -27.25 -9.73 -12.08
N PHE A 161 -28.16 -9.32 -11.18
CA PHE A 161 -28.62 -7.92 -11.15
C PHE A 161 -27.50 -6.94 -10.74
N LEU A 162 -26.60 -7.33 -9.84
CA LEU A 162 -25.46 -6.50 -9.45
C LEU A 162 -24.44 -6.44 -10.56
N ASP A 163 -24.23 -7.53 -11.31
CA ASP A 163 -23.36 -7.55 -12.50
C ASP A 163 -23.90 -6.65 -13.63
N TYR A 164 -25.23 -6.54 -13.78
CA TYR A 164 -25.85 -5.59 -14.72
C TYR A 164 -25.61 -4.13 -14.30
N LEU A 165 -25.72 -3.84 -13.00
CA LEU A 165 -25.52 -2.48 -12.48
C LEU A 165 -24.05 -2.06 -12.58
N SER A 166 -23.13 -2.93 -12.20
CA SER A 166 -21.70 -2.69 -12.35
C SER A 166 -20.86 -3.96 -12.37
N ARG A 167 -19.69 -3.91 -12.99
CA ARG A 167 -18.79 -5.05 -13.07
C ARG A 167 -17.33 -4.59 -13.03
N TYR A 168 -16.52 -5.30 -12.26
CA TYR A 168 -15.06 -5.25 -12.40
C TYR A 168 -14.64 -6.13 -13.57
N ILE A 169 -13.92 -5.55 -14.53
CA ILE A 169 -13.46 -6.21 -15.75
C ILE A 169 -12.06 -6.77 -15.51
N ASP A 170 -11.93 -8.08 -15.47
CA ASP A 170 -10.61 -8.71 -15.47
C ASP A 170 -10.07 -8.78 -16.92
N PRO A 171 -8.74 -8.73 -17.15
CA PRO A 171 -8.17 -8.80 -18.49
C PRO A 171 -8.64 -10.06 -19.24
N PRO A 172 -9.12 -9.95 -20.50
CA PRO A 172 -9.67 -11.09 -21.24
C PRO A 172 -8.71 -12.28 -21.37
N GLU A 173 -7.41 -12.03 -21.47
CA GLU A 173 -6.36 -13.04 -21.54
C GLU A 173 -6.17 -13.84 -20.25
N ASP A 174 -6.66 -13.31 -19.13
CA ASP A 174 -6.60 -13.91 -17.79
C ASP A 174 -7.97 -14.44 -17.36
N MET A 175 -8.88 -14.67 -18.31
CA MET A 175 -10.23 -15.20 -18.09
C MET A 175 -10.54 -16.45 -18.94
N PRO A 176 -11.46 -17.33 -18.51
CA PRO A 176 -11.97 -18.41 -19.36
C PRO A 176 -12.69 -17.86 -20.60
N PRO A 177 -12.60 -18.53 -21.77
CA PRO A 177 -11.95 -19.83 -22.00
C PRO A 177 -10.44 -19.74 -22.27
N VAL A 178 -9.84 -18.54 -22.32
CA VAL A 178 -8.41 -18.36 -22.63
C VAL A 178 -7.52 -19.00 -21.58
N THR A 179 -7.88 -18.84 -20.30
CA THR A 179 -7.20 -19.49 -19.18
C THR A 179 -8.18 -20.13 -18.23
N ASP A 180 -7.96 -21.40 -17.87
CA ASP A 180 -8.74 -22.14 -16.86
C ASP A 180 -7.83 -22.65 -15.72
N PHE A 181 -7.03 -21.74 -15.17
CA PHE A 181 -6.13 -22.00 -14.05
C PHE A 181 -6.65 -21.37 -12.75
N THR A 182 -6.37 -21.99 -11.60
CA THR A 182 -6.73 -21.44 -10.29
C THR A 182 -5.48 -21.29 -9.45
N VAL A 183 -5.35 -20.14 -8.79
CA VAL A 183 -4.36 -19.95 -7.71
C VAL A 183 -5.09 -20.11 -6.40
N ASP A 184 -4.81 -21.20 -5.68
CA ASP A 184 -5.48 -21.49 -4.42
C ASP A 184 -4.87 -20.65 -3.29
N LEU A 185 -5.72 -19.91 -2.57
CA LEU A 185 -5.30 -19.28 -1.32
C LEU A 185 -5.32 -20.33 -0.19
N ALA A 186 -4.32 -20.29 0.67
CA ALA A 186 -4.23 -21.16 1.84
C ALA A 186 -3.77 -20.37 3.09
N PRO A 187 -4.06 -20.89 4.31
CA PRO A 187 -3.35 -20.46 5.50
C PRO A 187 -1.84 -20.75 5.39
N PHE A 188 -1.05 -20.13 6.26
CA PHE A 188 0.36 -20.48 6.37
C PHE A 188 0.50 -21.92 6.89
N PRO A 189 1.27 -22.79 6.21
CA PRO A 189 1.42 -24.17 6.64
C PRO A 189 2.09 -24.24 8.00
N SER A 190 1.60 -25.13 8.86
CA SER A 190 2.17 -25.40 10.18
C SER A 190 3.45 -26.23 10.09
N HIS A 191 3.45 -27.25 9.22
CA HIS A 191 4.57 -28.13 8.95
C HIS A 191 4.32 -28.92 7.65
N PHE A 192 5.33 -29.68 7.22
CA PHE A 192 5.24 -30.66 6.15
C PHE A 192 5.37 -32.08 6.73
N LEU A 193 4.55 -33.01 6.24
CA LEU A 193 4.68 -34.43 6.55
C LEU A 193 5.84 -35.06 5.77
N PRO A 194 6.37 -36.22 6.19
CA PRO A 194 7.47 -36.91 5.49
C PRO A 194 7.18 -37.24 4.02
N ASN A 195 5.91 -37.32 3.62
CA ASN A 195 5.48 -37.55 2.24
C ASN A 195 5.40 -36.27 1.39
N GLY A 196 5.84 -35.11 1.92
CA GLY A 196 5.83 -33.82 1.26
C GLY A 196 4.50 -33.06 1.34
N ARG A 197 3.48 -33.60 2.02
CA ARG A 197 2.18 -32.92 2.19
C ARG A 197 2.28 -31.75 3.16
N ALA A 198 1.78 -30.59 2.75
CA ALA A 198 1.63 -29.43 3.61
C ALA A 198 0.43 -29.59 4.55
N VAL A 199 0.61 -29.24 5.83
CA VAL A 199 -0.45 -29.29 6.85
C VAL A 199 -0.83 -27.88 7.26
N PHE A 200 -2.08 -27.50 7.00
CA PHE A 200 -2.60 -26.17 7.32
C PHE A 200 -3.37 -26.16 8.64
N PRO A 201 -3.26 -25.07 9.44
CA PRO A 201 -4.08 -24.90 10.64
C PRO A 201 -5.58 -24.79 10.30
N MET A 202 -6.40 -25.36 11.16
CA MET A 202 -7.87 -25.29 11.04
C MET A 202 -8.37 -23.88 11.33
N SER A 203 -9.29 -23.38 10.50
CA SER A 203 -9.86 -22.05 10.62
C SER A 203 -11.23 -21.99 9.92
N LYS A 204 -12.06 -21.01 10.32
CA LYS A 204 -13.36 -20.73 9.69
C LYS A 204 -13.26 -19.93 8.39
N ARG A 205 -12.04 -19.51 7.99
CA ARG A 205 -11.83 -18.74 6.77
C ARG A 205 -12.09 -19.58 5.51
N LYS A 206 -12.55 -18.92 4.45
CA LYS A 206 -12.89 -19.56 3.16
C LYS A 206 -11.70 -20.35 2.57
N ASP A 207 -10.50 -19.81 2.64
CA ASP A 207 -9.26 -20.43 2.17
C ASP A 207 -8.90 -21.67 2.99
N ALA A 208 -8.96 -21.57 4.32
CA ALA A 208 -8.73 -22.71 5.21
C ALA A 208 -9.73 -23.85 4.93
N LEU A 209 -11.03 -23.51 4.81
CA LEU A 209 -12.09 -24.48 4.55
C LEU A 209 -11.89 -25.21 3.22
N ARG A 210 -11.50 -24.49 2.17
CA ARG A 210 -11.19 -25.09 0.87
C ARG A 210 -10.00 -26.03 0.97
N MET A 211 -8.92 -25.63 1.64
CA MET A 211 -7.71 -26.44 1.78
C MET A 211 -7.89 -27.75 2.56
N MET A 212 -8.90 -27.86 3.43
CA MET A 212 -9.18 -29.12 4.16
C MET A 212 -9.45 -30.30 3.21
N GLY A 213 -10.03 -30.02 2.03
CA GLY A 213 -10.34 -31.04 1.02
C GLY A 213 -9.21 -31.33 0.02
N HIS A 214 -8.06 -30.65 0.13
CA HIS A 214 -6.98 -30.71 -0.86
C HIS A 214 -5.71 -31.38 -0.32
N ASP A 215 -5.05 -32.19 -1.14
CA ASP A 215 -3.75 -32.79 -0.87
C ASP A 215 -2.64 -31.99 -1.57
N VAL A 216 -2.09 -31.00 -0.87
CA VAL A 216 -1.09 -30.08 -1.41
C VAL A 216 0.32 -30.61 -1.13
N ARG A 217 1.06 -30.95 -2.19
CA ARG A 217 2.42 -31.51 -2.13
C ARG A 217 3.39 -30.74 -3.02
N PRO A 218 3.81 -29.53 -2.62
CA PRO A 218 4.62 -28.68 -3.48
C PRO A 218 6.00 -29.30 -3.72
N ASP A 219 6.50 -29.18 -4.96
CA ASP A 219 7.89 -29.49 -5.29
C ASP A 219 8.80 -28.25 -5.23
N THR A 220 8.18 -27.07 -5.16
CA THR A 220 8.86 -25.77 -5.13
C THR A 220 8.20 -24.90 -4.06
N VAL A 221 8.98 -24.45 -3.08
CA VAL A 221 8.51 -23.53 -2.02
C VAL A 221 9.26 -22.20 -2.13
N ILE A 222 8.51 -21.10 -2.22
CA ILE A 222 9.04 -19.74 -2.39
C ILE A 222 8.70 -18.92 -1.14
N TYR A 223 9.73 -18.44 -0.44
CA TYR A 223 9.56 -17.61 0.76
C TYR A 223 9.42 -16.14 0.39
N ALA A 224 8.17 -15.66 0.26
CA ALA A 224 7.84 -14.25 0.08
C ALA A 224 7.50 -13.57 1.43
N THR A 225 8.27 -13.88 2.48
CA THR A 225 7.95 -13.54 3.87
C THR A 225 8.44 -12.14 4.32
N GLY A 226 9.03 -11.37 3.39
CA GLY A 226 9.62 -10.07 3.65
C GLY A 226 11.02 -10.14 4.26
N TYR A 227 11.53 -8.98 4.66
CA TYR A 227 12.91 -8.78 5.11
C TYR A 227 12.97 -8.33 6.58
N THR A 228 14.14 -8.55 7.21
CA THR A 228 14.55 -7.96 8.49
C THR A 228 15.67 -6.96 8.24
N GLN A 229 15.75 -5.92 9.06
CA GLN A 229 16.77 -4.88 8.94
C GLN A 229 17.88 -5.19 9.94
N LYS A 230 19.14 -5.13 9.51
CA LYS A 230 20.32 -5.29 10.35
C LYS A 230 21.33 -4.22 9.98
N PHE A 231 22.01 -3.68 10.99
CA PHE A 231 23.00 -2.64 10.83
C PHE A 231 24.31 -3.08 11.46
N ASP A 232 24.89 -4.15 10.90
CA ASP A 232 26.07 -4.81 11.48
C ASP A 232 27.32 -3.90 11.48
N PHE A 233 27.28 -2.77 10.78
CA PHE A 233 28.33 -1.73 10.81
C PHE A 233 28.22 -0.77 12.00
N PHE A 234 27.06 -0.71 12.68
CA PHE A 234 26.97 -0.08 13.99
C PHE A 234 27.45 -1.10 15.01
N ASP A 235 28.38 -0.68 15.87
CA ASP A 235 28.80 -1.51 16.99
C ASP A 235 27.60 -1.67 17.93
N GLY A 236 27.12 -2.91 18.08
CA GLY A 236 26.00 -3.23 18.97
C GLY A 236 26.29 -2.86 20.43
N ASP A 237 27.58 -2.79 20.80
CA ASP A 237 28.05 -2.36 22.11
C ASP A 237 28.38 -0.85 22.15
N GLY A 238 28.47 -0.19 20.98
CA GLY A 238 28.88 1.21 20.82
C GLY A 238 27.81 2.26 21.10
N GLY A 239 26.60 1.85 21.49
CA GLY A 239 25.55 2.75 21.99
C GLY A 239 24.77 3.54 20.93
N TYR A 240 25.02 3.30 19.64
CA TYR A 240 24.24 3.92 18.55
C TYR A 240 22.80 3.41 18.54
N ALA A 241 21.87 4.31 18.23
CA ALA A 241 20.47 3.97 18.06
C ALA A 241 20.24 3.06 16.85
N THR A 242 19.10 2.38 16.84
CA THR A 242 18.52 1.73 15.67
C THR A 242 17.35 2.56 15.12
N PRO A 243 16.90 2.33 13.87
CA PRO A 243 15.70 3.00 13.36
C PRO A 243 14.45 2.78 14.23
N SER A 244 14.37 1.65 14.95
CA SER A 244 13.29 1.37 15.89
C SER A 244 13.31 2.26 17.14
N GLU A 245 14.45 2.85 17.47
CA GLU A 245 14.63 3.74 18.62
C GLU A 245 14.54 5.22 18.25
N ALA A 246 14.42 5.55 16.96
CA ALA A 246 14.21 6.93 16.51
C ALA A 246 12.81 7.43 16.90
N ASP A 247 12.75 8.34 17.86
CA ASP A 247 11.52 8.90 18.43
C ASP A 247 11.16 10.28 17.86
N ILE A 248 12.15 11.04 17.39
CA ILE A 248 11.92 12.30 16.67
C ILE A 248 11.53 11.97 15.23
N ARG A 249 10.22 11.97 14.97
CA ARG A 249 9.60 11.75 13.66
C ARG A 249 10.01 10.46 12.96
N ASN A 250 10.48 9.45 13.71
CA ASN A 250 11.05 8.21 13.17
C ASN A 250 12.32 8.41 12.33
N ILE A 251 13.03 9.52 12.54
CA ILE A 251 14.24 9.90 11.82
C ILE A 251 15.44 9.88 12.75
N VAL A 252 15.31 10.43 13.96
CA VAL A 252 16.42 10.69 14.88
C VAL A 252 16.06 10.25 16.30
N LYS A 253 17.04 9.86 17.11
CA LYS A 253 16.88 9.59 18.54
C LYS A 253 17.13 10.88 19.34
N SER A 254 16.21 11.25 20.22
CA SER A 254 16.35 12.41 21.11
C SER A 254 17.65 12.30 21.94
N GLY A 255 18.43 13.36 21.97
CA GLY A 255 19.72 13.42 22.66
C GLY A 255 20.92 12.91 21.84
N ASP A 256 20.69 12.31 20.67
CA ASP A 256 21.71 12.01 19.67
C ASP A 256 21.25 12.46 18.27
N GLU A 257 21.11 13.78 18.10
CA GLU A 257 20.65 14.34 16.84
C GLU A 257 21.67 14.28 15.69
N SER A 258 22.89 13.82 15.99
CA SER A 258 24.00 13.72 15.04
C SER A 258 23.85 12.58 14.03
N VAL A 259 22.94 11.64 14.28
CA VAL A 259 22.68 10.47 13.42
C VAL A 259 21.20 10.40 13.04
N ALA A 260 20.92 10.12 11.76
CA ALA A 260 19.56 9.99 11.25
C ALA A 260 19.35 8.71 10.42
N PHE A 261 18.12 8.18 10.49
CA PHE A 261 17.63 7.02 9.75
C PHE A 261 16.66 7.48 8.66
N ILE A 262 17.17 7.62 7.43
CA ILE A 262 16.41 8.08 6.27
C ILE A 262 15.87 6.90 5.46
N GLY A 263 14.58 6.94 5.10
CA GLY A 263 13.89 5.93 4.30
C GLY A 263 13.39 4.71 5.09
N PHE A 264 13.45 4.75 6.44
CA PHE A 264 13.13 3.60 7.29
C PHE A 264 11.66 3.54 7.77
N VAL A 265 10.85 4.52 7.40
CA VAL A 265 9.38 4.42 7.50
C VAL A 265 8.81 3.82 6.22
N ARG A 266 7.71 3.09 6.34
CA ARG A 266 7.01 2.50 5.19
C ARG A 266 5.66 3.19 5.01
N PRO A 267 5.40 3.83 3.87
CA PRO A 267 4.07 4.39 3.60
C PRO A 267 3.05 3.26 3.39
N GLY A 268 1.83 3.42 3.92
CA GLY A 268 0.70 2.55 3.64
C GLY A 268 0.30 2.59 2.16
N VAL A 269 0.32 3.80 1.61
CA VAL A 269 0.12 4.20 0.21
C VAL A 269 1.07 5.37 -0.04
N GLY A 270 1.78 5.41 -1.18
CA GLY A 270 2.81 6.40 -1.48
C GLY A 270 4.21 5.80 -1.66
N ALA A 271 5.23 6.64 -1.81
CA ALA A 271 6.59 6.22 -2.19
C ALA A 271 7.64 6.58 -1.11
N ILE A 272 8.73 5.81 -1.05
CA ILE A 272 9.85 6.06 -0.10
C ILE A 272 10.78 7.19 -0.55
N PRO A 273 11.16 7.33 -1.84
CA PRO A 273 12.00 8.45 -2.28
C PRO A 273 11.58 9.85 -1.83
N PRO A 274 10.30 10.29 -1.98
CA PRO A 274 9.86 11.61 -1.50
C PRO A 274 9.94 11.72 0.02
N ILE A 275 9.59 10.65 0.74
CA ILE A 275 9.74 10.56 2.19
C ILE A 275 11.21 10.76 2.59
N ALA A 276 12.14 10.05 1.94
CA ALA A 276 13.56 10.13 2.24
C ALA A 276 14.12 11.54 2.01
N GLU A 277 13.69 12.19 0.92
CA GLU A 277 14.02 13.59 0.64
C GLU A 277 13.52 14.51 1.78
N MET A 278 12.24 14.38 2.16
CA MET A 278 11.66 15.21 3.21
C MET A 278 12.24 14.95 4.59
N GLN A 279 12.57 13.70 4.91
CA GLN A 279 13.29 13.33 6.13
C GLN A 279 14.68 13.96 6.15
N SER A 280 15.35 14.04 5.01
CA SER A 280 16.65 14.70 4.88
C SER A 280 16.55 16.20 5.15
N PHE A 281 15.55 16.88 4.57
CA PHE A 281 15.29 18.30 4.86
C PHE A 281 14.97 18.54 6.34
N PHE A 282 14.15 17.67 6.93
CA PHE A 282 13.85 17.72 8.36
C PHE A 282 15.12 17.60 9.21
N TRP A 283 15.96 16.59 8.94
CA TRP A 283 17.17 16.36 9.72
C TRP A 283 18.17 17.51 9.61
N VAL A 284 18.42 18.02 8.40
CA VAL A 284 19.27 19.21 8.21
C VAL A 284 18.71 20.43 8.95
N SER A 285 17.39 20.63 8.92
CA SER A 285 16.75 21.73 9.66
C SER A 285 16.87 21.54 11.17
N LEU A 286 16.82 20.29 11.66
CA LEU A 286 17.00 19.96 13.07
C LEU A 286 18.42 20.31 13.53
N LEU A 287 19.44 19.90 12.77
CA LEU A 287 20.85 20.21 13.03
C LEU A 287 21.13 21.72 13.06
N LYS A 288 20.42 22.49 12.21
CA LYS A 288 20.53 23.95 12.15
C LYS A 288 19.70 24.68 13.20
N GLY A 289 18.95 23.97 14.05
CA GLY A 289 18.05 24.58 15.03
C GLY A 289 16.84 25.30 14.41
N GLN A 290 16.45 24.94 13.19
CA GLN A 290 15.38 25.58 12.41
C GLN A 290 14.01 24.89 12.53
N VAL A 291 13.95 23.77 13.25
CA VAL A 291 12.69 23.04 13.51
C VAL A 291 11.84 23.77 14.56
N LYS A 292 10.56 23.96 14.25
CA LYS A 292 9.58 24.57 15.15
C LYS A 292 9.29 23.66 16.34
N LYS A 293 9.47 24.18 17.56
CA LYS A 293 9.16 23.48 18.82
C LYS A 293 7.99 24.17 19.56
N PRO A 294 7.19 23.43 20.36
CA PRO A 294 7.23 21.98 20.57
C PRO A 294 6.69 21.21 19.36
N LEU A 295 7.21 20.00 19.14
CA LEU A 295 6.71 19.11 18.11
C LEU A 295 5.35 18.53 18.54
N PRO A 296 4.29 18.65 17.73
CA PRO A 296 3.00 18.04 18.06
C PRO A 296 3.10 16.51 18.00
N ARG A 297 2.26 15.85 18.82
CA ARG A 297 2.17 14.38 18.87
C ARG A 297 1.93 13.81 17.46
N PRO A 298 2.67 12.76 17.05
CA PRO A 298 2.47 12.14 15.75
C PRO A 298 1.07 11.50 15.66
N HIS A 299 0.38 11.73 14.55
CA HIS A 299 -0.93 11.16 14.22
C HIS A 299 -0.96 10.53 12.82
N TYR A 300 0.23 10.32 12.24
CA TYR A 300 0.42 9.74 10.91
C TYR A 300 0.70 8.23 10.94
N HIS A 301 0.84 7.60 12.11
CA HIS A 301 1.11 6.16 12.17
C HIS A 301 -0.10 5.33 11.74
N LEU A 302 0.16 4.25 11.02
CA LEU A 302 -0.86 3.23 10.76
C LEU A 302 -1.29 2.58 12.08
N LEU A 303 -2.58 2.28 12.18
CA LEU A 303 -3.19 1.65 13.34
C LEU A 303 -2.86 0.16 13.34
N VAL A 304 -1.70 -0.22 13.88
CA VAL A 304 -1.25 -1.61 13.96
C VAL A 304 -1.32 -2.15 15.39
N LYS A 305 -1.60 -3.46 15.54
CA LYS A 305 -1.53 -4.13 16.84
C LYS A 305 -0.09 -4.15 17.36
N GLU A 306 0.09 -4.17 18.67
CA GLU A 306 1.42 -4.28 19.29
C GLU A 306 2.18 -5.55 18.90
N THR A 307 1.47 -6.62 18.53
CA THR A 307 2.07 -7.87 18.06
C THR A 307 2.44 -7.86 16.58
N ALA A 308 2.15 -6.78 15.85
CA ALA A 308 2.43 -6.68 14.42
C ALA A 308 3.95 -6.66 14.15
N ARG A 309 4.36 -7.39 13.11
CA ARG A 309 5.76 -7.43 12.64
C ARG A 309 6.28 -6.05 12.20
N ILE A 310 5.42 -5.25 11.59
CA ILE A 310 5.78 -3.93 11.05
C ILE A 310 5.05 -2.87 11.88
N LYS A 311 5.82 -2.02 12.56
CA LYS A 311 5.32 -0.90 13.38
C LYS A 311 5.69 0.48 12.85
N TYR A 312 6.61 0.53 11.89
CA TYR A 312 7.10 1.75 11.24
C TYR A 312 6.24 2.17 10.03
N GLY A 313 4.96 1.79 10.02
CA GLY A 313 4.01 2.16 8.98
C GLY A 313 3.47 3.57 9.17
N VAL A 314 3.42 4.36 8.10
CA VAL A 314 2.90 5.74 8.12
C VAL A 314 1.89 5.99 7.00
N ASP A 315 0.93 6.88 7.25
CA ASP A 315 0.14 7.54 6.22
C ASP A 315 1.02 8.60 5.54
N HIS A 316 1.28 8.42 4.25
CA HIS A 316 2.29 9.18 3.51
C HIS A 316 2.04 10.68 3.57
N SER A 317 0.87 11.14 3.12
CA SER A 317 0.59 12.58 3.01
C SER A 317 0.50 13.25 4.39
N THR A 318 -0.07 12.57 5.41
CA THR A 318 -0.07 13.10 6.79
C THR A 318 1.35 13.21 7.35
N TYR A 319 2.22 12.22 7.09
CA TYR A 319 3.63 12.25 7.52
C TYR A 319 4.39 13.40 6.85
N MET A 320 4.29 13.51 5.52
CA MET A 320 4.93 14.56 4.74
C MET A 320 4.46 15.96 5.13
N SER A 321 3.15 16.16 5.27
CA SER A 321 2.57 17.44 5.72
C SER A 321 3.04 17.81 7.13
N THR A 322 3.20 16.82 8.02
CA THR A 322 3.72 17.05 9.38
C THR A 322 5.17 17.52 9.35
N LEU A 323 6.04 16.84 8.61
CA LEU A 323 7.44 17.27 8.45
C LEU A 323 7.53 18.66 7.83
N ALA A 324 6.69 18.97 6.84
CA ALA A 324 6.66 20.26 6.16
C ALA A 324 6.27 21.38 7.12
N LYS A 325 5.30 21.15 8.00
CA LYS A 325 4.93 22.12 9.03
C LYS A 325 6.05 22.32 10.04
N ASP A 326 6.71 21.25 10.47
CA ASP A 326 7.78 21.31 11.48
C ASP A 326 8.98 22.14 11.01
N ILE A 327 9.33 22.08 9.72
CA ILE A 327 10.42 22.91 9.14
C ILE A 327 9.93 24.23 8.55
N GLY A 328 8.63 24.52 8.60
CA GLY A 328 8.05 25.74 8.02
C GLY A 328 7.99 25.78 6.49
N ALA A 329 8.06 24.62 5.83
CA ALA A 329 7.92 24.47 4.37
C ALA A 329 6.47 24.28 3.90
N ALA A 330 5.52 24.00 4.81
CA ALA A 330 4.11 23.86 4.44
C ALA A 330 3.54 25.21 3.95
N PRO A 331 2.98 25.29 2.72
CA PRO A 331 2.54 26.56 2.14
C PRO A 331 1.31 27.12 2.86
N GLY A 332 1.13 28.44 2.89
CA GLY A 332 -0.17 29.03 3.22
C GLY A 332 -1.12 28.93 2.03
N LEU A 333 -2.39 28.53 2.22
CA LEU A 333 -3.35 28.44 1.09
C LEU A 333 -3.54 29.78 0.37
N TRP A 334 -3.59 30.88 1.13
CA TRP A 334 -3.67 32.22 0.56
C TRP A 334 -2.40 32.65 -0.18
N GLU A 335 -1.22 32.28 0.36
CA GLU A 335 0.06 32.55 -0.29
C GLU A 335 0.16 31.78 -1.61
N LEU A 336 -0.18 30.49 -1.59
CA LEU A 336 -0.23 29.63 -2.77
C LEU A 336 -1.17 30.18 -3.84
N TRP A 337 -2.37 30.60 -3.45
CA TRP A 337 -3.34 31.19 -4.38
C TRP A 337 -2.86 32.52 -4.97
N ARG A 338 -2.30 33.41 -4.14
CA ARG A 338 -1.84 34.72 -4.57
C ARG A 338 -0.67 34.62 -5.55
N GLU A 339 0.22 33.65 -5.34
CA GLU A 339 1.45 33.50 -6.11
C GLU A 339 1.27 32.63 -7.36
N TYR A 340 0.47 31.57 -7.27
CA TYR A 340 0.32 30.55 -8.33
C TYR A 340 -1.08 30.47 -8.94
N GLY A 341 -2.04 31.24 -8.41
CA GLY A 341 -3.41 31.29 -8.90
C GLY A 341 -4.28 30.11 -8.49
N THR A 342 -5.52 30.15 -8.97
CA THR A 342 -6.59 29.20 -8.60
C THR A 342 -6.31 27.77 -9.01
N HIS A 343 -5.68 27.55 -10.17
CA HIS A 343 -5.40 26.21 -10.68
C HIS A 343 -4.48 25.43 -9.74
N VAL A 344 -3.35 26.01 -9.37
CA VAL A 344 -2.39 25.39 -8.44
C VAL A 344 -2.97 25.19 -7.05
N LEU A 345 -3.75 26.16 -6.55
CA LEU A 345 -4.46 25.99 -5.28
C LEU A 345 -5.39 24.77 -5.33
N ILE A 346 -6.18 24.62 -6.39
CA ILE A 346 -7.10 23.49 -6.53
C ILE A 346 -6.32 22.19 -6.60
N CYS A 347 -5.32 22.07 -7.47
CA CYS A 347 -4.46 20.89 -7.59
C CYS A 347 -3.85 20.51 -6.23
N TYR A 348 -3.34 21.49 -5.48
CA TYR A 348 -2.81 21.25 -4.14
C TYR A 348 -3.87 20.78 -3.14
N CYS A 349 -5.09 21.34 -3.19
CA CYS A 349 -6.15 20.97 -2.27
C CYS A 349 -6.72 19.57 -2.55
N ILE A 350 -6.86 19.20 -3.83
CA ILE A 350 -7.57 17.98 -4.25
C ILE A 350 -6.64 16.82 -4.60
N GLY A 351 -5.38 17.08 -4.94
CA GLY A 351 -4.38 16.05 -5.27
C GLY A 351 -3.38 15.85 -4.13
N GLU A 352 -2.73 14.69 -4.10
CA GLU A 352 -1.66 14.38 -3.15
C GLU A 352 -0.37 15.16 -3.50
N VAL A 353 -0.35 16.45 -3.16
CA VAL A 353 0.73 17.36 -3.49
C VAL A 353 1.45 17.85 -2.24
N VAL A 354 2.78 17.75 -2.23
CA VAL A 354 3.62 18.33 -1.18
C VAL A 354 4.57 19.33 -1.81
N VAL A 355 4.52 20.56 -1.29
CA VAL A 355 5.40 21.66 -1.69
C VAL A 355 6.51 21.78 -0.65
N ILE A 356 7.78 21.79 -1.08
CA ILE A 356 8.92 21.91 -0.19
C ILE A 356 9.78 23.12 -0.57
N GLY A 357 9.64 24.20 0.19
CA GLY A 357 10.59 25.31 0.24
C GLY A 357 10.65 26.23 -0.98
N ARG A 358 11.47 27.29 -0.86
CA ARG A 358 11.75 28.26 -1.92
C ARG A 358 13.07 27.94 -2.62
N TRP A 359 13.01 27.41 -3.85
CA TRP A 359 14.18 27.10 -4.70
C TRP A 359 13.80 27.27 -6.18
N PRO A 360 14.74 27.58 -7.10
CA PRO A 360 14.44 28.23 -8.38
C PRO A 360 13.71 27.41 -9.47
N ALA A 361 13.08 26.26 -9.19
CA ALA A 361 12.35 25.51 -10.21
C ALA A 361 11.29 24.54 -9.65
N ALA A 362 9.99 24.88 -9.78
CA ALA A 362 8.89 23.96 -9.50
C ALA A 362 8.41 23.39 -10.82
N VAL A 363 8.18 22.08 -10.88
CA VAL A 363 7.38 21.48 -11.95
C VAL A 363 6.23 20.71 -11.32
N LEU A 364 5.04 21.29 -11.38
CA LEU A 364 3.78 20.55 -11.24
C LEU A 364 3.61 19.72 -12.52
N VAL A 365 3.87 18.42 -12.46
CA VAL A 365 3.64 17.52 -13.60
C VAL A 365 2.27 16.88 -13.43
N ASP A 366 1.31 17.27 -14.26
CA ASP A 366 0.08 16.51 -14.42
C ASP A 366 0.38 15.20 -15.19
N GLN A 367 -0.26 14.10 -14.82
CA GLN A 367 -0.01 12.77 -15.38
C GLN A 367 -0.46 12.65 -16.85
N ASP A 368 -1.31 13.54 -17.33
CA ASP A 368 -1.87 13.52 -18.69
C ASP A 368 -1.00 14.23 -19.74
N GLY A 369 0.29 14.46 -19.46
CA GLY A 369 1.19 15.11 -20.42
C GLY A 369 0.82 16.58 -20.71
N PHE A 370 -0.09 17.17 -19.93
CA PHE A 370 -0.19 18.61 -19.80
C PHE A 370 1.01 19.09 -18.98
N VAL A 371 2.14 19.24 -19.68
CA VAL A 371 3.20 20.12 -19.24
C VAL A 371 2.59 21.51 -19.28
N ALA A 372 2.00 21.95 -18.17
CA ALA A 372 2.05 23.36 -17.86
C ALA A 372 3.54 23.66 -17.57
N SER A 373 4.34 23.74 -18.65
CA SER A 373 5.55 24.54 -18.64
C SER A 373 5.03 25.96 -18.50
N PHE A 374 4.74 26.34 -17.27
CA PHE A 374 4.86 27.73 -16.91
C PHE A 374 6.30 28.08 -17.33
N GLU A 375 6.44 29.01 -18.29
CA GLU A 375 7.71 29.71 -18.49
C GLU A 375 8.28 29.95 -17.11
N ALA A 376 9.53 29.53 -16.86
CA ALA A 376 10.15 29.51 -15.55
C ALA A 376 9.79 30.76 -14.72
N VAL A 377 8.73 30.64 -13.91
CA VAL A 377 8.42 31.60 -12.85
C VAL A 377 9.20 31.05 -11.66
N PRO A 378 10.19 31.82 -11.14
CA PRO A 378 11.03 31.34 -10.05
C PRO A 378 10.14 31.01 -8.84
N ASP A 379 10.38 29.88 -8.17
CA ASP A 379 10.58 29.84 -6.70
C ASP A 379 10.09 28.61 -5.92
N HIS A 380 9.45 27.56 -6.44
CA HIS A 380 8.95 26.46 -5.57
C HIS A 380 9.42 25.06 -6.02
N TYR A 381 9.15 23.98 -5.30
CA TYR A 381 9.25 22.60 -5.80
C TYR A 381 7.96 21.88 -5.43
N VAL A 382 7.34 21.18 -6.39
CA VAL A 382 6.04 20.53 -6.18
C VAL A 382 6.13 19.09 -6.66
N TRP A 383 5.79 18.14 -5.80
CA TRP A 383 5.63 16.74 -6.19
C TRP A 383 4.16 16.41 -6.42
N THR A 384 3.86 15.81 -7.55
CA THR A 384 2.59 15.14 -7.89
C THR A 384 2.87 13.64 -8.04
N PHE A 385 2.00 12.79 -7.47
CA PHE A 385 2.09 11.32 -7.64
C PHE A 385 1.22 10.83 -8.77
#